data_AF-A0A9D7S586-F1
#
_entry.id   AF-A0A9D7S586-F1
#
_cell.length_a   1.000
_cell.length_b   1.000
_cell.length_c   1.000
_cell.angle_alpha   90.00
_cell.angle_beta   90.00
_cell.angle_gamma   90.00
#
_symmetry.space_group_name_H-M   'P 1'
#
loop_
_entity.id
_entity.type
_entity.pdbx_description
1 polymer ?
#
loop_
_entity_poly.entity_id
_entity_poly.type
_entity_poly.pdbx_seq_one_letter_code
_entity_poly.pdbx_strand_id
1 'polypeptide(L)'
;MFFLNDGELGKPFGFPETNSDTALISNLKSAIEQYISQKESLPERLVIHYYKPQSGREQKSIEDLIQKELRLNIPFAIVEINDSKSQMDICFDKDFTMGMPESGTYVRVSKTEYLLFNNTRYQKNPLRSVAEELPIKVAIHFADTGGFSHKDLISQVYEFSRLYWKGLKQRSQPATTIYAKLIAEFAANYNGVLPNNETVNNTPWFL
;
A
#
# COMPACT_ATOMS: atom_id res chain seq x y z
N MET A 1 1.20 -6.43 8.51
CA MET A 1 2.43 -6.79 7.76
C MET A 1 3.19 -5.52 7.44
N PHE A 2 4.50 -5.60 7.27
CA PHE A 2 5.31 -4.52 6.69
C PHE A 2 6.04 -5.04 5.46
N PHE A 3 6.50 -4.14 4.61
CA PHE A 3 7.37 -4.45 3.49
C PHE A 3 8.63 -3.60 3.55
N LEU A 4 9.72 -4.17 3.05
CA LEU A 4 10.89 -3.41 2.65
C LEU A 4 10.75 -2.94 1.20
N ASN A 5 11.54 -1.96 0.79
CA ASN A 5 11.52 -1.45 -0.58
C ASN A 5 12.02 -2.46 -1.62
N ASP A 6 12.77 -3.48 -1.21
CA ASP A 6 13.18 -4.60 -2.08
C ASP A 6 12.08 -5.67 -2.24
N GLY A 7 10.96 -5.51 -1.53
CA GLY A 7 9.82 -6.41 -1.55
C GLY A 7 9.83 -7.47 -0.45
N GLU A 8 10.86 -7.55 0.40
CA GLU A 8 10.84 -8.46 1.55
C GLU A 8 9.63 -8.18 2.45
N LEU A 9 8.97 -9.25 2.89
CA LEU A 9 7.72 -9.21 3.61
C LEU A 9 7.91 -9.61 5.08
N GLY A 10 7.50 -8.75 6.00
CA GLY A 10 7.38 -9.06 7.42
C GLY A 10 6.11 -9.86 7.76
N LYS A 11 6.06 -10.39 8.99
CA LYS A 11 4.94 -11.21 9.48
C LYS A 11 3.60 -10.48 9.31
N PRO A 12 2.54 -11.15 8.83
CA PRO A 12 1.21 -10.59 8.82
C PRO A 12 0.58 -10.56 10.22
N PHE A 13 -0.21 -9.53 10.46
CA PHE A 13 -1.00 -9.36 11.69
C PHE A 13 -2.46 -9.24 11.26
N GLY A 14 -3.37 -9.81 12.05
CA GLY A 14 -4.81 -9.76 11.84
C GLY A 14 -5.50 -9.41 13.15
N PHE A 15 -6.68 -8.81 13.04
CA PHE A 15 -7.52 -8.46 14.19
C PHE A 15 -9.00 -8.56 13.79
N PRO A 16 -9.89 -8.88 14.76
CA PRO A 16 -11.33 -8.79 14.54
C PRO A 16 -11.78 -7.36 14.27
N GLU A 17 -12.97 -7.18 13.68
CA GLU A 17 -13.54 -5.85 13.41
C GLU A 17 -13.83 -5.04 14.69
N THR A 18 -14.08 -5.72 15.81
CA THR A 18 -14.29 -5.08 17.11
C THR A 18 -13.01 -4.40 17.61
N ASN A 19 -13.14 -3.14 18.06
CA ASN A 19 -12.00 -2.30 18.50
C ASN A 19 -10.92 -2.09 17.43
N SER A 20 -11.35 -1.93 16.17
CA SER A 20 -10.46 -1.82 15.00
C SER A 20 -9.38 -0.74 15.13
N ASP A 21 -9.70 0.44 15.66
CA ASP A 21 -8.73 1.54 15.80
C ASP A 21 -7.58 1.19 16.77
N THR A 22 -7.88 0.61 17.93
CA THR A 22 -6.84 0.26 18.91
C THR A 22 -6.02 -0.94 18.45
N ALA A 23 -6.67 -1.92 17.83
CA ALA A 23 -6.00 -3.09 17.27
C ALA A 23 -5.07 -2.71 16.10
N LEU A 24 -5.48 -1.76 15.27
CA LEU A 24 -4.68 -1.21 14.18
C LEU A 24 -3.37 -0.59 14.69
N ILE A 25 -3.46 0.28 15.71
CA ILE A 25 -2.28 0.91 16.34
C ILE A 25 -1.38 -0.14 16.99
N SER A 26 -1.95 -1.11 17.70
CA SER A 26 -1.20 -2.23 18.30
C SER A 26 -0.46 -3.08 17.26
N ASN A 27 -1.10 -3.36 16.12
CA ASN A 27 -0.48 -4.11 15.04
C ASN A 27 0.58 -3.31 14.28
N LEU A 28 0.39 -2.00 14.12
CA LEU A 28 1.41 -1.11 13.58
C LEU A 28 2.65 -1.10 14.49
N LYS A 29 2.44 -0.97 15.80
CA LYS A 29 3.52 -1.07 16.80
C LYS A 29 4.28 -2.39 16.67
N SER A 30 3.55 -3.50 16.64
CA SER A 30 4.14 -4.85 16.51
C SER A 30 4.95 -5.00 15.22
N ALA A 31 4.48 -4.41 14.11
CA ALA A 31 5.20 -4.44 12.84
C ALA A 31 6.50 -3.62 12.87
N ILE A 32 6.50 -2.45 13.51
CA ILE A 32 7.69 -1.61 13.67
C ILE A 32 8.71 -2.30 14.60
N GLU A 33 8.26 -2.83 15.74
CA GLU A 33 9.12 -3.58 16.67
C GLU A 33 9.73 -4.82 16.00
N GLN A 34 8.94 -5.52 15.18
CA GLN A 34 9.44 -6.64 14.38
C GLN A 34 10.53 -6.20 13.40
N TYR A 35 10.32 -5.10 12.67
CA TYR A 35 11.34 -4.57 11.76
C TYR A 35 12.65 -4.28 12.52
N ILE A 36 12.56 -3.57 13.66
CA ILE A 36 13.73 -3.18 14.47
C ILE A 36 14.48 -4.42 14.96
N SER A 37 13.75 -5.44 15.42
CA SER A 37 14.32 -6.71 15.87
C SER A 37 15.03 -7.46 14.73
N GLN A 38 14.42 -7.53 13.55
CA GLN A 38 14.96 -8.28 12.40
C GLN A 38 16.13 -7.59 11.70
N LYS A 39 16.12 -6.25 11.64
CA LYS A 39 17.15 -5.47 10.94
C LYS A 39 18.21 -4.89 11.88
N GLU A 40 18.06 -5.13 13.19
CA GLU A 40 18.94 -4.62 14.24
C GLU A 40 19.19 -3.10 14.12
N SER A 41 18.20 -2.36 13.60
CA SER A 41 18.31 -0.95 13.26
C SER A 41 16.96 -0.25 13.28
N LEU A 42 16.97 1.06 13.54
CA LEU A 42 15.76 1.87 13.48
C LEU A 42 15.38 2.14 12.01
N PRO A 43 14.08 2.18 11.68
CA PRO A 43 13.66 2.61 10.35
C PRO A 43 14.06 4.06 10.11
N GLU A 44 14.42 4.42 8.88
CA GLU A 44 14.75 5.81 8.53
C GLU A 44 13.49 6.62 8.20
N ARG A 45 12.43 5.96 7.73
CA ARG A 45 11.14 6.56 7.32
C ARG A 45 10.05 5.49 7.29
N LEU A 46 8.78 5.90 7.39
CA LEU A 46 7.63 4.99 7.39
C LEU A 46 6.57 5.42 6.37
N VAL A 47 6.12 4.51 5.50
CA VAL A 47 4.97 4.76 4.61
C VAL A 47 3.86 3.77 4.96
N ILE A 48 2.66 4.28 5.19
CA ILE A 48 1.49 3.47 5.56
C ILE A 48 0.49 3.50 4.41
N HIS A 49 0.32 2.36 3.74
CA HIS A 49 -0.70 2.17 2.71
C HIS A 49 -2.03 1.76 3.34
N TYR A 50 -3.10 2.51 3.07
CA TYR A 50 -4.47 2.27 3.52
C TYR A 50 -5.39 1.91 2.36
N TYR A 51 -6.40 1.07 2.64
CA TYR A 51 -7.48 0.77 1.68
C TYR A 51 -8.74 1.62 1.91
N LYS A 52 -8.83 2.32 3.04
CA LYS A 52 -9.97 3.15 3.44
C LYS A 52 -9.53 4.61 3.66
N PRO A 53 -10.44 5.58 3.55
CA PRO A 53 -10.19 6.94 3.99
C PRO A 53 -9.77 6.98 5.46
N GLN A 54 -8.75 7.79 5.74
CA GLN A 54 -8.22 7.96 7.08
C GLN A 54 -9.02 9.02 7.84
N SER A 55 -9.17 8.82 9.16
CA SER A 55 -10.08 9.61 10.00
C SER A 55 -9.51 10.78 10.82
N GLY A 56 -8.37 11.45 10.58
CA GLY A 56 -7.81 12.47 11.50
C GLY A 56 -7.42 11.97 12.93
N ARG A 57 -8.34 11.36 13.69
CA ARG A 57 -8.09 10.68 14.96
C ARG A 57 -7.06 9.56 14.82
N GLU A 58 -7.19 8.69 13.82
CA GLU A 58 -6.20 7.62 13.58
C GLU A 58 -4.80 8.18 13.29
N GLN A 59 -4.69 9.33 12.61
CA GLN A 59 -3.42 9.96 12.25
C GLN A 59 -2.73 10.44 13.52
N LYS A 60 -3.47 11.10 14.41
CA LYS A 60 -2.95 11.49 15.72
C LYS A 60 -2.49 10.27 16.54
N SER A 61 -3.26 9.18 16.52
CA SER A 61 -2.85 7.95 17.21
C SER A 61 -1.57 7.34 16.62
N ILE A 62 -1.39 7.39 15.29
CA ILE A 62 -0.16 6.95 14.62
C ILE A 62 1.02 7.85 15.02
N GLU A 63 0.82 9.17 15.02
CA GLU A 63 1.83 10.14 15.43
C GLU A 63 2.24 9.92 16.89
N ASP A 64 1.27 9.76 17.80
CA ASP A 64 1.51 9.48 19.21
C ASP A 64 2.26 8.16 19.42
N LEU A 65 1.92 7.11 18.67
CA LEU A 65 2.65 5.83 18.68
C LEU A 65 4.12 6.04 18.29
N ILE A 66 4.38 6.70 17.17
CA ILE A 66 5.73 6.86 16.62
C ILE A 66 6.58 7.74 17.56
N GLN A 67 6.09 8.93 17.93
CA GLN A 67 6.87 9.94 18.63
C GLN A 67 6.91 9.71 20.15
N LYS A 68 5.82 9.26 20.77
CA LYS A 68 5.72 9.20 22.25
C LYS A 68 5.98 7.81 22.80
N GLU A 69 5.37 6.78 22.20
CA GLU A 69 5.55 5.41 22.67
C GLU A 69 6.87 4.81 22.19
N LEU A 70 7.12 4.82 20.88
CA LEU A 70 8.33 4.25 20.29
C LEU A 70 9.53 5.20 20.32
N ARG A 71 9.29 6.49 20.57
CA ARG A 71 10.31 7.55 20.64
C ARG A 71 11.17 7.62 19.36
N LEU A 72 10.56 7.37 18.22
CA LEU A 72 11.20 7.44 16.91
C LEU A 72 11.06 8.86 16.35
N ASN A 73 12.18 9.42 15.90
CA ASN A 73 12.22 10.69 15.19
C ASN A 73 12.43 10.43 13.70
N ILE A 74 11.38 9.92 13.04
CA ILE A 74 11.42 9.51 11.63
C ILE A 74 10.25 10.18 10.90
N PRO A 75 10.42 10.59 9.64
CA PRO A 75 9.30 11.04 8.84
C PRO A 75 8.36 9.87 8.52
N PHE A 76 7.05 10.14 8.52
CA PHE A 76 6.05 9.21 8.03
C PHE A 76 5.07 9.80 7.00
N ALA A 77 4.43 8.92 6.24
CA ALA A 77 3.40 9.26 5.28
C ALA A 77 2.22 8.28 5.37
N ILE A 78 1.01 8.78 5.12
CA ILE A 78 -0.22 7.99 5.03
C ILE A 78 -0.79 8.16 3.63
N VAL A 79 -0.87 7.04 2.90
CA VAL A 79 -1.32 6.99 1.52
C VAL A 79 -2.51 6.05 1.43
N GLU A 80 -3.68 6.59 1.08
CA GLU A 80 -4.85 5.78 0.71
C GLU A 80 -4.71 5.35 -0.75
N ILE A 81 -5.03 4.08 -0.99
CA ILE A 81 -4.99 3.44 -2.29
C ILE A 81 -6.34 2.77 -2.50
N ASN A 82 -7.13 3.36 -3.38
CA ASN A 82 -8.51 2.99 -3.59
C ASN A 82 -8.70 2.35 -4.98
N ASP A 83 -9.34 1.17 -5.00
CA ASP A 83 -9.76 0.45 -6.22
C ASP A 83 -11.19 0.80 -6.63
N SER A 84 -11.78 1.88 -6.08
CA SER A 84 -13.16 2.23 -6.39
C SER A 84 -13.29 2.63 -7.86
N LYS A 85 -13.67 1.63 -8.66
CA LYS A 85 -14.08 1.75 -10.06
C LYS A 85 -15.31 2.66 -10.26
N SER A 86 -15.84 3.25 -9.19
CA SER A 86 -17.20 3.78 -9.11
C SER A 86 -17.36 5.29 -9.18
N GLN A 87 -16.30 6.11 -9.28
CA GLN A 87 -16.44 7.55 -9.57
C GLN A 87 -15.38 8.00 -10.59
N MET A 88 -15.84 8.18 -11.83
CA MET A 88 -15.04 8.23 -13.06
C MET A 88 -14.31 9.56 -13.26
N ASP A 89 -13.08 9.64 -12.77
CA ASP A 89 -12.05 10.39 -13.49
C ASP A 89 -11.24 9.36 -14.31
N ILE A 90 -11.36 9.40 -15.63
CA ILE A 90 -10.57 8.56 -16.55
C ILE A 90 -9.82 9.51 -17.50
N CYS A 91 -8.55 9.21 -17.77
CA CYS A 91 -7.74 9.93 -18.73
C CYS A 91 -7.42 9.03 -19.92
N PHE A 92 -7.40 9.63 -21.10
CA PHE A 92 -7.06 8.94 -22.34
C PHE A 92 -5.80 9.55 -22.96
N ASP A 93 -4.88 8.69 -23.39
CA ASP A 93 -3.77 9.04 -24.27
C ASP A 93 -4.29 9.13 -25.72
N LYS A 94 -4.32 10.35 -26.25
CA LYS A 94 -4.79 10.63 -27.62
C LYS A 94 -3.90 10.04 -28.70
N ASP A 95 -2.63 9.77 -28.37
CA ASP A 95 -1.65 9.23 -29.32
C ASP A 95 -1.70 7.70 -29.38
N PHE A 96 -2.55 7.05 -28.59
CA PHE A 96 -2.70 5.59 -28.56
C PHE A 96 -4.10 5.17 -28.95
N THR A 97 -4.20 4.23 -29.91
CA THR A 97 -5.48 3.81 -30.51
C THR A 97 -6.52 3.32 -29.50
N MET A 98 -6.08 2.68 -28.41
CA MET A 98 -6.97 2.19 -27.35
C MET A 98 -7.15 3.20 -26.19
N GLY A 99 -6.54 4.38 -26.28
CA GLY A 99 -6.67 5.45 -25.29
C GLY A 99 -6.01 5.20 -23.93
N MET A 100 -5.57 3.97 -23.61
CA MET A 100 -4.94 3.66 -22.32
C MET A 100 -3.58 4.36 -22.15
N PRO A 101 -3.35 5.22 -21.14
CA PRO A 101 -2.04 5.83 -20.87
C PRO A 101 -0.91 4.83 -20.61
N GLU A 102 0.34 5.23 -20.84
CA GLU A 102 1.51 4.41 -20.53
C GLU A 102 1.58 4.09 -19.03
N SER A 103 2.02 2.87 -18.69
CA SER A 103 2.09 2.40 -17.31
C SER A 103 3.00 3.28 -16.46
N GLY A 104 2.56 3.60 -15.24
CA GLY A 104 3.24 4.53 -14.33
C GLY A 104 2.90 6.01 -14.58
N THR A 105 2.11 6.32 -15.61
CA THR A 105 1.54 7.67 -15.77
C THR A 105 0.66 7.98 -14.57
N TYR A 106 0.79 9.18 -14.01
CA TYR A 106 -0.14 9.68 -13.00
C TYR A 106 -0.65 11.07 -13.35
N VAL A 107 -1.90 11.34 -13.00
CA VAL A 107 -2.58 12.61 -13.21
C VAL A 107 -3.06 13.13 -11.86
N ARG A 108 -2.72 14.37 -11.55
CA ARG A 108 -3.19 15.03 -10.33
C ARG A 108 -4.63 15.48 -10.54
N VAL A 109 -5.57 14.96 -9.73
CA VAL A 109 -6.98 15.33 -9.78
C VAL A 109 -7.34 16.39 -8.73
N SER A 110 -6.61 16.43 -7.62
CA SER A 110 -6.76 17.47 -6.59
C SER A 110 -5.43 17.78 -5.90
N LYS A 111 -5.45 18.59 -4.82
CA LYS A 111 -4.22 18.98 -4.11
C LYS A 111 -3.44 17.75 -3.60
N THR A 112 -4.13 16.70 -3.17
CA THR A 112 -3.51 15.52 -2.55
C THR A 112 -3.92 14.21 -3.20
N GLU A 113 -4.73 14.27 -4.27
CA GLU A 113 -5.26 13.08 -4.94
C GLU A 113 -4.76 12.97 -6.38
N TYR A 114 -4.51 11.73 -6.78
CA TYR A 114 -3.93 11.35 -8.05
C TYR A 114 -4.64 10.13 -8.62
N LEU A 115 -4.75 10.07 -9.94
CA LEU A 115 -4.99 8.83 -10.67
C LEU A 115 -3.65 8.26 -11.09
N LEU A 116 -3.43 6.98 -10.83
CA LEU A 116 -2.22 6.27 -11.23
C LEU A 116 -2.60 5.12 -12.18
N PHE A 117 -2.01 5.13 -13.37
CA PHE A 117 -2.25 4.16 -14.43
C PHE A 117 -1.25 3.01 -14.31
N ASN A 118 -1.59 2.05 -13.46
CA ASN A 118 -0.85 0.79 -13.33
C ASN A 118 -1.47 -0.23 -14.29
N ASN A 119 -0.82 -0.45 -15.42
CA ASN A 119 -1.31 -1.33 -16.47
C ASN A 119 -0.15 -2.04 -17.19
N THR A 120 -0.45 -2.78 -18.26
CA THR A 120 0.56 -3.56 -19.00
C THR A 120 1.13 -2.85 -20.24
N ARG A 121 0.83 -1.55 -20.44
CA ARG A 121 1.40 -0.71 -21.52
C ARG A 121 2.75 -0.15 -21.07
N TYR A 122 3.80 -0.96 -21.17
CA TYR A 122 5.16 -0.54 -20.82
C TYR A 122 5.88 0.29 -21.88
N GLN A 123 5.29 0.43 -23.07
CA GLN A 123 5.88 1.11 -24.22
C GLN A 123 4.79 1.88 -24.95
N LYS A 124 5.17 3.00 -25.58
CA LYS A 124 4.26 3.83 -26.37
C LYS A 124 3.45 3.04 -27.40
N ASN A 125 4.09 2.13 -28.12
CA ASN A 125 3.48 1.27 -29.15
C ASN A 125 3.70 -0.22 -28.81
N PRO A 126 2.85 -0.83 -27.97
CA PRO A 126 3.00 -2.21 -27.55
C PRO A 126 2.74 -3.18 -28.72
N LEU A 127 3.59 -4.21 -28.84
CA LEU A 127 3.45 -5.26 -29.87
C LEU A 127 2.31 -6.25 -29.57
N ARG A 128 1.77 -6.23 -28.34
CA ARG A 128 0.72 -7.12 -27.86
C ARG A 128 -0.44 -6.30 -27.29
N SER A 129 -1.61 -6.90 -27.23
CA SER A 129 -2.78 -6.30 -26.57
C SER A 129 -2.45 -5.95 -25.12
N VAL A 130 -2.71 -4.70 -24.76
CA VAL A 130 -2.61 -4.21 -23.38
C VAL A 130 -3.87 -4.63 -22.64
N ALA A 131 -3.72 -5.18 -21.43
CA ALA A 131 -4.85 -5.40 -20.54
C ALA A 131 -5.44 -4.06 -20.12
N GLU A 132 -6.75 -3.90 -20.31
CA GLU A 132 -7.49 -2.73 -19.85
C GLU A 132 -7.68 -2.82 -18.33
N GLU A 133 -6.70 -2.30 -17.60
CA GLU A 133 -6.80 -2.11 -16.17
C GLU A 133 -7.17 -0.64 -15.89
N LEU A 134 -8.20 -0.44 -15.06
CA LEU A 134 -8.62 0.89 -14.64
C LEU A 134 -7.53 1.54 -13.77
N PRO A 135 -7.37 2.88 -13.84
CA PRO A 135 -6.47 3.58 -12.94
C PRO A 135 -6.92 3.40 -11.49
N ILE A 136 -5.95 3.47 -10.59
CA ILE A 136 -6.20 3.47 -9.14
C ILE A 136 -6.16 4.91 -8.63
N LYS A 137 -7.00 5.21 -7.64
CA LYS A 137 -6.95 6.52 -6.97
C LYS A 137 -5.98 6.44 -5.79
N VAL A 138 -5.03 7.36 -5.77
CA VAL A 138 -4.04 7.51 -4.70
C VAL A 138 -4.30 8.84 -4.00
N ALA A 139 -4.62 8.82 -2.72
CA ALA A 139 -4.81 10.01 -1.90
C ALA A 139 -3.76 10.08 -0.79
N ILE A 140 -3.01 11.18 -0.76
CA ILE A 140 -1.95 11.42 0.24
C ILE A 140 -2.56 12.25 1.37
N HIS A 141 -2.95 11.57 2.45
CA HIS A 141 -3.60 12.22 3.60
C HIS A 141 -2.60 12.98 4.46
N PHE A 142 -1.39 12.43 4.59
CA PHE A 142 -0.31 13.03 5.35
C PHE A 142 1.04 12.63 4.76
N ALA A 143 1.99 13.56 4.77
CA ALA A 143 3.38 13.31 4.42
C ALA A 143 4.27 14.36 5.09
N ASP A 144 5.25 13.92 5.88
CA ASP A 144 6.24 14.83 6.45
C ASP A 144 7.05 15.53 5.35
N THR A 145 6.97 16.85 5.33
CA THR A 145 7.54 17.70 4.26
C THR A 145 9.04 17.53 4.03
N GLY A 146 9.79 17.11 5.06
CA GLY A 146 11.23 16.84 4.97
C GLY A 146 11.61 15.40 4.59
N GLY A 147 10.64 14.48 4.55
CA GLY A 147 10.90 13.06 4.33
C GLY A 147 10.35 12.49 3.02
N PHE A 148 9.35 13.13 2.42
CA PHE A 148 8.68 12.60 1.23
C PHE A 148 8.26 13.68 0.25
N SER A 149 8.43 13.40 -1.05
CA SER A 149 7.64 14.07 -2.08
C SER A 149 6.44 13.22 -2.48
N HIS A 150 5.37 13.86 -2.98
CA HIS A 150 4.22 13.13 -3.53
C HIS A 150 4.63 12.20 -4.68
N LYS A 151 5.61 12.62 -5.49
CA LYS A 151 6.14 11.81 -6.59
C LYS A 151 6.77 10.52 -6.06
N ASP A 152 7.53 10.58 -4.97
CA ASP A 152 8.18 9.41 -4.38
C ASP A 152 7.15 8.41 -3.86
N LEU A 153 6.11 8.90 -3.18
CA LEU A 153 5.01 8.07 -2.67
C LEU A 153 4.24 7.40 -3.83
N ILE A 154 3.90 8.14 -4.88
CA ILE A 154 3.21 7.58 -6.06
C ILE A 154 4.12 6.57 -6.79
N SER A 155 5.41 6.86 -6.90
CA SER A 155 6.39 5.95 -7.52
C SER A 155 6.51 4.65 -6.74
N GLN A 156 6.54 4.73 -5.40
CA GLN A 156 6.53 3.54 -4.54
C GLN A 156 5.25 2.71 -4.75
N VAL A 157 4.06 3.34 -4.84
CA VAL A 157 2.82 2.62 -5.15
C VAL A 157 2.90 1.90 -6.50
N TYR A 158 3.46 2.56 -7.53
CA TYR A 158 3.69 1.93 -8.84
C TYR A 158 4.68 0.76 -8.76
N GLU A 159 5.82 0.92 -8.09
CA GLU A 159 6.82 -0.14 -7.92
C GLU A 159 6.22 -1.36 -7.22
N PHE A 160 5.43 -1.14 -6.17
CA PHE A 160 4.77 -2.20 -5.42
C PHE A 160 3.68 -2.92 -6.22
N SER A 161 3.11 -2.30 -7.25
CA SER A 161 2.17 -2.97 -8.18
C SER A 161 2.86 -4.02 -9.06
N ARG A 162 4.19 -3.94 -9.18
CA ARG A 162 5.03 -4.90 -9.90
C ARG A 162 5.60 -5.99 -8.98
N LEU A 163 5.52 -5.82 -7.66
CA LEU A 163 5.95 -6.80 -6.65
C LEU A 163 4.87 -7.88 -6.37
N TYR A 164 4.24 -8.41 -7.42
CA TYR A 164 3.21 -9.43 -7.30
C TYR A 164 3.80 -10.84 -7.47
N TRP A 165 3.86 -11.61 -6.39
CA TRP A 165 4.49 -12.93 -6.33
C TRP A 165 3.59 -14.06 -6.81
N LYS A 166 2.28 -13.84 -6.88
CA LYS A 166 1.30 -14.82 -7.37
C LYS A 166 1.25 -14.92 -8.90
N GLY A 167 1.95 -14.06 -9.64
CA GLY A 167 2.04 -14.17 -11.08
C GLY A 167 2.98 -13.14 -11.73
N LEU A 168 3.32 -13.37 -12.99
CA LEU A 168 4.30 -12.55 -13.73
C LEU A 168 3.75 -11.22 -14.26
N LYS A 169 2.43 -11.04 -14.24
CA LYS A 169 1.77 -9.83 -14.76
C LYS A 169 1.57 -8.83 -13.64
N GLN A 170 1.98 -7.58 -13.88
CA GLN A 170 1.62 -6.43 -13.06
C GLN A 170 0.10 -6.38 -12.86
N ARG A 171 -0.32 -5.92 -11.69
CA ARG A 171 -1.71 -5.62 -11.35
C ARG A 171 -1.86 -4.12 -11.14
N SER A 172 -3.07 -3.61 -11.26
CA SER A 172 -3.33 -2.20 -11.01
C SER A 172 -3.06 -1.80 -9.55
N GLN A 173 -3.41 -2.67 -8.61
CA GLN A 173 -3.21 -2.48 -7.17
C GLN A 173 -1.79 -2.91 -6.71
N PRO A 174 -1.18 -2.21 -5.75
CA PRO A 174 0.09 -2.60 -5.15
C PRO A 174 -0.01 -3.87 -4.30
N ALA A 175 1.09 -4.62 -4.22
CA ALA A 175 1.19 -5.82 -3.37
C ALA A 175 0.78 -5.56 -1.91
N THR A 176 1.05 -4.36 -1.38
CA THR A 176 0.66 -3.95 -0.03
C THR A 176 -0.84 -4.03 0.23
N THR A 177 -1.68 -3.61 -0.73
CA THR A 177 -3.14 -3.66 -0.56
C THR A 177 -3.71 -5.00 -0.98
N ILE A 178 -3.18 -5.60 -2.05
CA ILE A 178 -3.62 -6.93 -2.50
C ILE A 178 -3.38 -7.97 -1.41
N TYR A 179 -2.17 -8.03 -0.84
CA TYR A 179 -1.86 -9.06 0.16
C TYR A 179 -2.58 -8.81 1.47
N ALA A 180 -2.73 -7.55 1.90
CA ALA A 180 -3.57 -7.22 3.05
C ALA A 180 -5.01 -7.71 2.86
N LYS A 181 -5.57 -7.56 1.65
CA LYS A 181 -6.90 -8.09 1.30
C LYS A 181 -6.95 -9.62 1.37
N LEU A 182 -5.98 -10.32 0.76
CA LEU A 182 -5.93 -11.78 0.82
C LEU A 182 -5.83 -12.29 2.27
N ILE A 183 -4.97 -11.67 3.08
CA ILE A 183 -4.83 -11.98 4.50
C ILE A 183 -6.16 -11.75 5.24
N ALA A 184 -6.85 -10.64 4.97
CA ALA A 184 -8.13 -10.35 5.59
C ALA A 184 -9.22 -11.36 5.21
N GLU A 185 -9.30 -11.75 3.93
CA GLU A 185 -10.22 -12.79 3.44
C GLU A 185 -9.98 -14.14 4.13
N PHE A 186 -8.71 -14.52 4.31
CA PHE A 186 -8.37 -15.72 5.07
C PHE A 186 -8.71 -15.58 6.56
N ALA A 187 -8.30 -14.47 7.19
CA ALA A 187 -8.54 -14.21 8.60
C ALA A 187 -10.04 -14.18 8.95
N ALA A 188 -10.89 -13.75 8.02
CA ALA A 188 -12.35 -13.77 8.19
C ALA A 188 -12.89 -15.17 8.50
N ASN A 189 -12.27 -16.23 7.96
CA ASN A 189 -12.63 -17.62 8.29
C ASN A 189 -12.22 -18.04 9.71
N TYR A 190 -11.42 -17.23 10.40
CA TYR A 190 -10.87 -17.46 11.74
C TYR A 190 -11.21 -16.31 12.71
N ASN A 191 -12.39 -15.69 12.55
CA ASN A 191 -12.85 -14.57 13.38
C ASN A 191 -11.90 -13.36 13.42
N GLY A 192 -11.14 -13.14 12.34
CA GLY A 192 -10.16 -12.06 12.21
C GLY A 192 -8.81 -12.32 12.88
N VAL A 193 -8.61 -13.48 13.50
CA VAL A 193 -7.36 -13.81 14.19
C VAL A 193 -6.51 -14.76 13.34
N LEU A 194 -5.26 -14.41 13.11
CA LEU A 194 -4.30 -15.27 12.43
C LEU A 194 -3.70 -16.29 13.41
N PRO A 195 -3.58 -17.58 13.05
CA PRO A 195 -2.88 -18.57 13.86
C PRO A 195 -1.41 -18.19 14.08
N ASN A 196 -0.90 -18.35 15.29
CA ASN A 196 0.52 -18.10 15.57
C ASN A 196 1.33 -19.39 15.38
N ASN A 197 1.85 -19.61 14.17
CA ASN A 197 2.73 -20.74 13.86
C ASN A 197 3.82 -20.33 12.87
N GLU A 198 4.83 -21.19 12.70
CA GLU A 198 5.98 -20.93 11.84
C GLU A 198 5.59 -20.58 10.39
N THR A 199 4.65 -21.35 9.82
CA THR A 199 4.16 -21.13 8.44
C THR A 199 3.53 -19.74 8.28
N VAL A 200 2.63 -19.37 9.21
CA VAL A 200 1.94 -18.07 9.16
C VAL A 200 2.90 -16.91 9.34
N ASN A 201 3.93 -17.11 10.17
CA ASN A 201 4.88 -16.07 10.53
C ASN A 201 5.96 -15.83 9.47
N ASN A 202 6.36 -16.87 8.73
CA ASN A 202 7.57 -16.85 7.90
C ASN A 202 7.33 -17.11 6.41
N THR A 203 6.12 -17.45 5.99
CA THR A 203 5.83 -17.73 4.57
C THR A 203 4.67 -16.87 4.04
N PRO A 204 4.63 -16.57 2.74
CA PRO A 204 3.50 -15.88 2.12
C PRO A 204 2.35 -16.85 1.82
N TRP A 205 1.81 -17.51 2.85
CA TRP A 205 0.79 -18.57 2.78
C TRP A 205 -0.54 -18.16 2.13
N PHE A 206 -0.77 -16.86 1.99
CA PHE A 206 -1.98 -16.28 1.41
C PHE A 206 -1.92 -16.15 -0.12
N LEU A 207 -0.80 -16.51 -0.76
CA LEU A 207 -0.64 -16.49 -2.22
C LEU A 207 -1.35 -17.67 -2.89
#